data_AF-A0A8T4ILD1-F1
#
_entry.id   AF-A0A8T4ILD1-F1
#
_cell.length_a   1.000
_cell.length_b   1.000
_cell.length_c   1.000
_cell.angle_alpha   90.00
_cell.angle_beta   90.00
_cell.angle_gamma   90.00
#
_symmetry.space_group_name_H-M   'P 1'
#
loop_
_entity.id
_entity.type
_entity.pdbx_description
1 polymer ?
#
loop_
_entity_poly.entity_id
_entity_poly.type
_entity_poly.pdbx_seq_one_letter_code
_entity_poly.pdbx_strand_id
1 'polypeptide(L)'
;MLELYKLAVEMADRVSARRGLANAFFLSVQTAFVGTIGISLVNLRQEPAWTAPVIALAGVTISITWWLQLRSYRDLNRAKFKVINAIEKQLPAKVFTDEWRHLTQTPAPSWRTRYAELGFSERMIPWVFALVHGLLCLGRLLA
;
A
#
# COMPACT_ATOMS: atom_id res chain seq x y z
N MET A 1 5.68 -22.98 24.35
CA MET A 1 4.46 -22.60 23.60
C MET A 1 4.18 -21.10 23.65
N LEU A 2 4.04 -20.48 24.84
CA LEU A 2 3.77 -19.04 24.98
C LEU A 2 4.87 -18.16 24.33
N GLU A 3 6.14 -18.54 24.47
CA GLU A 3 7.26 -17.81 23.85
C GLU A 3 7.23 -17.84 22.32
N LEU A 4 6.92 -19.00 21.74
CA LEU A 4 6.74 -19.15 20.28
C LEU A 4 5.60 -18.27 19.77
N TYR A 5 4.50 -18.23 20.52
CA TYR A 5 3.37 -17.35 20.22
C TYR A 5 3.79 -15.87 20.29
N LYS A 6 4.46 -15.46 21.37
CA LYS A 6 4.96 -14.08 21.53
C LYS A 6 5.89 -13.68 20.39
N LEU A 7 6.84 -14.54 20.03
CA LEU A 7 7.77 -14.30 18.92
C LEU A 7 7.04 -14.19 17.57
N ALA A 8 6.07 -15.08 17.31
CA ALA A 8 5.30 -15.06 16.07
C ALA A 8 4.49 -13.75 15.92
N VAL A 9 3.86 -13.30 17.01
CA VAL A 9 3.11 -12.04 17.07
C VAL A 9 4.03 -10.85 16.86
N GLU A 10 5.17 -10.80 17.54
CA GLU A 10 6.15 -9.72 17.39
C GLU A 10 6.70 -9.64 15.95
N MET A 11 6.93 -10.80 15.30
CA MET A 11 7.33 -10.84 13.90
C MET A 11 6.24 -10.33 12.95
N ALA A 12 4.96 -10.60 13.24
CA ALA A 12 3.84 -10.07 12.45
C ALA A 12 3.68 -8.55 12.63
N ASP A 13 3.86 -8.05 13.84
CA ASP A 13 3.84 -6.62 14.14
C ASP A 13 4.99 -5.89 13.42
N ARG A 14 6.21 -6.40 13.49
CA ARG A 14 7.37 -5.85 12.75
C ARG A 14 7.14 -5.78 11.25
N VAL A 15 6.48 -6.77 10.65
CA VAL A 15 6.12 -6.73 9.22
C VAL A 15 5.09 -5.64 8.94
N SER A 16 4.11 -5.47 9.83
CA SER A 16 3.11 -4.39 9.74
C SER A 16 3.76 -3.01 9.83
N ALA A 17 4.70 -2.82 10.75
CA ALA A 17 5.48 -1.59 10.87
C ALA A 17 6.34 -1.31 9.61
N ARG A 18 7.00 -2.33 9.07
CA ARG A 18 7.76 -2.23 7.80
C ARG A 18 6.88 -1.84 6.62
N ARG A 19 5.64 -2.34 6.55
CA ARG A 19 4.65 -1.92 5.53
C ARG A 19 4.36 -0.43 5.65
N GLY A 20 4.13 0.07 6.87
CA GLY A 20 3.90 1.49 7.13
C GLY A 20 5.06 2.39 6.67
N LEU A 21 6.30 2.01 6.99
CA LEU A 21 7.49 2.72 6.55
C LEU A 21 7.64 2.71 5.02
N ALA A 22 7.43 1.56 4.37
CA ALA A 22 7.48 1.46 2.92
C ALA A 22 6.40 2.35 2.26
N ASN A 23 5.21 2.41 2.83
CA ASN A 23 4.13 3.27 2.35
C ASN A 23 4.50 4.75 2.41
N ALA A 24 5.04 5.20 3.55
CA ALA A 24 5.52 6.57 3.71
C ALA A 24 6.64 6.91 2.71
N PHE A 25 7.61 6.00 2.53
CA PHE A 25 8.69 6.16 1.57
C PHE A 25 8.18 6.39 0.14
N PHE A 26 7.32 5.49 -0.38
CA PHE A 26 6.81 5.62 -1.74
C PHE A 26 5.93 6.86 -1.92
N LEU A 27 5.12 7.21 -0.91
CA LEU A 27 4.32 8.43 -0.92
C LEU A 27 5.21 9.67 -1.04
N SER A 28 6.28 9.76 -0.25
CA SER A 28 7.24 10.86 -0.31
C SER A 28 7.92 10.93 -1.68
N VAL A 29 8.40 9.80 -2.20
CA VAL A 29 9.06 9.73 -3.52
C VAL A 29 8.10 10.20 -4.63
N GLN A 30 6.87 9.67 -4.67
CA GLN A 30 5.91 10.05 -5.70
C GLN A 30 5.44 11.49 -5.58
N THR A 31 5.27 12.00 -4.36
CA THR A 31 4.90 13.40 -4.13
C THR A 31 6.00 14.35 -4.57
N ALA A 32 7.25 14.04 -4.23
CA ALA A 32 8.40 14.81 -4.69
C ALA A 32 8.52 14.77 -6.22
N PHE A 33 8.35 13.59 -6.82
CA PHE A 33 8.44 13.42 -8.27
C PHE A 33 7.37 14.24 -9.02
N VAL A 34 6.10 14.11 -8.63
CA VAL A 34 5.02 14.92 -9.21
C VAL A 34 5.23 16.40 -8.94
N GLY A 35 5.71 16.79 -7.75
CA GLY A 35 6.01 18.17 -7.41
C GLY A 35 7.09 18.79 -8.30
N THR A 36 8.19 18.07 -8.54
CA THR A 36 9.27 18.51 -9.45
C THR A 36 8.74 18.66 -10.87
N ILE A 37 7.98 17.69 -11.39
CA ILE A 37 7.35 17.81 -12.72
C ILE A 37 6.40 19.01 -12.76
N GLY A 38 5.62 19.21 -11.70
CA GLY A 38 4.69 20.32 -11.54
C GLY A 38 5.34 21.69 -11.71
N ILE A 39 6.50 21.89 -11.08
CA ILE A 39 7.29 23.14 -11.21
C ILE A 39 7.89 23.26 -12.62
N SER A 40 8.37 22.16 -13.20
CA SER A 40 9.04 22.15 -14.51
C SER A 40 8.09 22.17 -15.71
N LEU A 41 6.76 22.10 -15.51
CA LEU A 41 5.74 22.08 -16.58
C LEU A 41 5.89 23.19 -17.62
N VAL A 42 6.29 24.39 -17.21
CA VAL A 42 6.49 25.54 -18.10
C VAL A 42 7.66 25.31 -19.05
N ASN A 43 8.72 24.66 -18.57
CA ASN A 43 9.94 24.39 -19.34
C ASN A 43 9.83 23.10 -20.17
N LEU A 44 9.00 22.13 -19.74
CA LEU A 44 8.76 20.87 -20.46
C LEU A 44 8.15 21.04 -21.86
N ARG A 45 7.59 22.21 -22.18
CA ARG A 45 7.14 22.52 -23.56
C ARG A 45 8.30 22.72 -24.53
N GLN A 46 9.46 23.16 -24.04
CA GLN A 46 10.66 23.37 -24.85
C GLN A 46 11.47 22.09 -25.06
N GLU A 47 11.22 21.07 -24.22
CA GLU A 47 11.86 19.77 -24.30
C GLU A 47 11.29 18.89 -25.42
N PRO A 48 12.09 17.94 -25.96
CA PRO A 48 11.64 16.97 -26.96
C PRO A 48 10.41 16.19 -26.51
N ALA A 49 9.51 15.88 -27.44
CA ALA A 49 8.23 15.19 -27.14
C ALA A 49 8.38 13.82 -26.45
N TRP A 50 9.54 13.15 -26.58
CA TRP A 50 9.81 11.86 -25.94
C TRP A 50 10.07 11.97 -24.43
N THR A 51 10.39 13.17 -23.90
CA THR A 51 10.69 13.36 -22.48
C THR A 51 9.48 13.06 -21.59
N ALA A 52 8.28 13.49 -21.99
CA ALA A 52 7.06 13.28 -21.21
C ALA A 52 6.70 11.77 -21.05
N PRO A 53 6.71 10.96 -22.13
CA PRO A 53 6.55 9.51 -22.01
C PRO A 53 7.57 8.83 -21.10
N VAL A 54 8.85 9.23 -21.16
CA VAL A 54 9.90 8.65 -20.30
C VAL A 54 9.67 8.97 -18.82
N ILE A 55 9.35 10.22 -18.51
CA ILE A 55 9.03 10.66 -17.14
C ILE A 55 7.79 9.93 -16.62
N ALA A 56 6.74 9.84 -17.44
CA ALA A 56 5.51 9.15 -17.06
C ALA A 56 5.74 7.65 -16.85
N LEU A 57 6.54 7.00 -17.70
CA LEU A 57 6.91 5.60 -17.54
C LEU A 57 7.66 5.35 -16.23
N ALA A 58 8.58 6.25 -15.85
CA ALA A 58 9.27 6.17 -14.57
C ALA A 58 8.29 6.26 -13.40
N GLY A 59 7.39 7.24 -13.40
CA GLY A 59 6.38 7.42 -12.35
C GLY A 59 5.41 6.24 -12.23
N VAL A 60 4.94 5.71 -13.37
CA VAL A 60 4.09 4.50 -13.42
C VAL A 60 4.84 3.28 -12.89
N THR A 61 6.12 3.11 -13.24
CA THR A 61 6.94 2.00 -12.76
C THR A 61 7.11 2.04 -11.24
N ILE A 62 7.34 3.23 -10.67
CA ILE A 62 7.41 3.44 -9.21
C ILE A 62 6.07 3.09 -8.56
N SER A 63 4.95 3.49 -9.15
CA SER A 63 3.61 3.14 -8.67
C SER A 63 3.34 1.64 -8.70
N ILE A 64 3.70 0.94 -9.79
CA ILE A 64 3.54 -0.51 -9.89
C ILE A 64 4.38 -1.20 -8.83
N THR A 65 5.63 -0.76 -8.64
CA THR A 65 6.54 -1.31 -7.62
C THR A 65 5.97 -1.13 -6.22
N TRP A 66 5.43 0.07 -5.91
CA TRP A 66 4.77 0.34 -4.64
C TRP A 66 3.56 -0.58 -4.42
N TRP A 67 2.71 -0.75 -5.43
CA TRP A 67 1.55 -1.63 -5.36
C TRP A 67 1.94 -3.09 -5.11
N LEU A 68 2.96 -3.60 -5.82
CA LEU A 68 3.49 -4.94 -5.63
C LEU A 68 4.03 -5.15 -4.22
N GLN A 69 4.73 -4.15 -3.67
CA GLN A 69 5.27 -4.20 -2.31
C GLN A 69 4.15 -4.26 -1.25
N LEU A 70 3.10 -3.43 -1.39
CA LEU A 70 1.93 -3.48 -0.50
C LEU A 70 1.23 -4.84 -0.57
N ARG A 71 1.08 -5.40 -1.77
CA ARG A 71 0.51 -6.74 -1.98
C ARG A 71 1.33 -7.81 -1.26
N SER A 72 2.65 -7.79 -1.44
CA SER A 72 3.58 -8.75 -0.81
C SER A 72 3.47 -8.72 0.72
N TYR A 73 3.49 -7.53 1.33
CA TYR A 73 3.35 -7.40 2.78
C TYR A 73 2.02 -7.93 3.30
N ARG A 74 0.92 -7.68 2.58
CA ARG A 74 -0.40 -8.18 2.95
C ARG A 74 -0.47 -9.70 2.88
N ASP A 75 0.04 -10.28 1.79
CA ASP A 75 0.02 -11.74 1.60
C ASP A 75 0.89 -12.44 2.67
N LEU A 76 2.04 -11.85 3.01
CA LEU A 76 2.89 -12.33 4.11
C LEU A 76 2.20 -12.20 5.48
N ASN A 77 1.57 -11.07 5.78
CA ASN A 77 0.85 -10.89 7.05
C ASN A 77 -0.29 -11.89 7.17
N ARG A 78 -1.06 -12.10 6.10
CA ARG A 78 -2.13 -13.10 6.07
C ARG A 78 -1.61 -14.50 6.38
N ALA A 79 -0.47 -14.87 5.81
CA ALA A 79 0.18 -16.15 6.11
C ALA A 79 0.63 -16.24 7.57
N LYS A 80 1.24 -15.18 8.13
CA LYS A 80 1.65 -15.13 9.54
C LYS A 80 0.47 -15.27 10.50
N PHE A 81 -0.60 -14.51 10.30
CA PHE A 81 -1.81 -14.60 11.13
C PHE A 81 -2.50 -15.96 11.02
N LYS A 82 -2.45 -16.63 9.87
CA LYS A 82 -2.95 -18.02 9.75
C LYS A 82 -2.19 -18.97 10.66
N VAL A 83 -0.87 -18.81 10.78
CA VAL A 83 -0.02 -19.61 11.69
C VAL A 83 -0.28 -19.23 13.16
N ILE A 84 -0.35 -17.93 13.48
CA ILE A 84 -0.66 -17.44 14.83
C ILE A 84 -1.99 -18.03 15.32
N ASN A 85 -3.05 -17.92 14.52
CA ASN A 85 -4.37 -18.45 14.88
C ASN A 85 -4.40 -19.99 15.00
N ALA A 86 -3.48 -20.69 14.30
CA ALA A 86 -3.33 -22.13 14.47
C ALA A 86 -2.67 -22.47 15.82
N ILE A 87 -1.69 -21.68 16.26
CA ILE A 87 -1.06 -21.80 17.58
C ILE A 87 -2.09 -21.49 18.68
N GLU A 88 -2.93 -20.47 18.51
CA GLU A 88 -3.98 -20.09 19.48
C GLU A 88 -4.95 -21.22 19.80
N LYS A 89 -5.16 -22.20 18.89
CA LYS A 89 -6.01 -23.37 19.17
C LYS A 89 -5.51 -24.23 20.33
N GLN A 90 -4.22 -24.14 20.64
CA GLN A 90 -3.57 -24.88 21.72
C GLN A 90 -3.42 -24.04 23.00
N LEU A 91 -3.85 -22.77 22.98
CA LEU A 91 -3.77 -21.85 24.10
C LEU A 91 -5.14 -21.69 24.77
N PRO A 92 -5.19 -21.37 26.08
CA PRO A 92 -6.45 -21.12 26.78
C PRO A 92 -7.21 -19.90 26.24
N ALA A 93 -6.48 -18.88 25.78
CA ALA A 93 -7.02 -17.64 25.21
C ALA A 93 -6.61 -17.50 23.74
N LYS A 94 -7.52 -17.00 22.90
CA LYS A 94 -7.34 -16.89 21.44
C LYS A 94 -7.43 -15.43 21.02
N VAL A 95 -6.52 -14.61 21.56
CA VAL A 95 -6.58 -13.15 21.52
C VAL A 95 -6.91 -12.59 20.13
N PHE A 96 -6.16 -12.97 19.09
CA PHE A 96 -6.35 -12.47 17.73
C PHE A 96 -7.54 -13.12 17.02
N THR A 97 -7.85 -14.38 17.31
CA THR A 97 -9.07 -15.02 16.80
C THR A 97 -10.34 -14.39 17.39
N ASP A 98 -10.32 -14.07 18.68
CA ASP A 98 -11.40 -13.39 19.41
C ASP A 98 -11.55 -11.96 18.89
N GLU A 99 -10.44 -11.21 18.76
CA GLU A 99 -10.41 -9.87 18.19
C GLU A 99 -11.05 -9.85 16.79
N TRP A 100 -10.58 -10.71 15.88
CA TRP A 100 -11.14 -10.77 14.53
C TRP A 100 -12.63 -11.10 14.52
N ARG A 101 -13.07 -11.99 15.41
CA ARG A 101 -14.49 -12.34 15.56
C ARG A 101 -15.31 -11.12 15.99
N HIS A 102 -14.85 -10.34 16.97
CA HIS A 102 -15.52 -9.12 17.39
C HIS A 102 -15.62 -8.11 16.24
N LEU A 103 -14.56 -7.97 15.43
CA LEU A 103 -14.56 -7.09 14.26
C LEU A 103 -15.54 -7.53 13.16
N THR A 104 -15.78 -8.84 12.99
CA THR A 104 -16.69 -9.35 11.94
C THR A 104 -18.15 -9.46 12.38
N GLN A 105 -18.40 -9.62 13.68
CA GLN A 105 -19.75 -9.82 14.22
C GLN A 105 -20.56 -8.53 14.32
N THR A 106 -19.93 -7.37 14.43
CA THR A 106 -20.65 -6.09 14.40
C THR A 106 -21.16 -5.82 12.98
N PRO A 107 -22.49 -5.69 12.75
CA PRO A 107 -23.01 -5.31 11.43
C PRO A 107 -22.53 -3.88 11.12
N ALA A 108 -21.65 -3.75 10.13
CA ALA A 108 -21.29 -2.44 9.60
C ALA A 108 -22.38 -1.98 8.60
N PRO A 109 -22.76 -0.68 8.60
CA PRO A 109 -23.63 -0.12 7.57
C PRO A 109 -23.11 -0.44 6.15
N SER A 110 -23.98 -0.60 5.15
CA SER A 110 -23.59 -0.98 3.77
C SER A 110 -22.54 -0.06 3.12
N TRP A 111 -22.43 1.19 3.59
CA TRP A 111 -21.43 2.18 3.16
C TRP A 111 -20.08 2.10 3.89
N ARG A 112 -20.01 1.34 5.00
CA ARG A 112 -18.77 1.02 5.72
C ARG A 112 -18.46 -0.45 5.50
N THR A 113 -17.46 -0.74 4.66
CA THR A 113 -16.87 -2.08 4.61
C THR A 113 -16.47 -2.51 6.02
N ARG A 114 -16.95 -3.69 6.45
CA ARG A 114 -16.57 -4.40 7.69
C ARG A 114 -15.06 -4.27 7.86
N TYR A 115 -14.62 -3.41 8.77
CA TYR A 115 -13.22 -3.03 8.92
C TYR A 115 -12.58 -2.76 7.55
N ALA A 116 -12.76 -1.55 7.02
CA ALA A 116 -12.01 -1.09 5.86
C ALA A 116 -10.53 -1.27 6.20
N GLU A 117 -9.94 -2.40 5.77
CA GLU A 117 -8.51 -2.61 5.85
C GLU A 117 -7.93 -1.32 5.27
N LEU A 118 -7.09 -0.64 6.04
CA LEU A 118 -6.25 0.46 5.53
C LEU A 118 -5.61 0.08 4.17
N GLY A 119 -5.51 -1.22 3.87
CA GLY A 119 -5.18 -1.80 2.57
C GLY A 119 -6.11 -1.55 1.37
N PHE A 120 -7.29 -0.93 1.46
CA PHE A 120 -8.01 -0.42 0.26
C PHE A 120 -7.54 1.00 -0.08
N SER A 121 -7.55 1.91 0.88
CA SER A 121 -7.05 3.28 0.70
C SER A 121 -5.56 3.29 0.36
N GLU A 122 -4.73 2.52 1.06
CA GLU A 122 -3.28 2.38 0.76
C GLU A 122 -3.04 1.82 -0.66
N ARG A 123 -3.91 0.95 -1.16
CA ARG A 123 -3.72 0.28 -2.46
C ARG A 123 -4.23 1.10 -3.64
N MET A 124 -5.13 2.04 -3.39
CA MET A 124 -5.63 2.95 -4.41
C MET A 124 -4.62 4.04 -4.74
N ILE A 125 -3.82 4.49 -3.76
CA ILE A 125 -2.87 5.60 -3.92
C ILE A 125 -1.86 5.37 -5.05
N PRO A 126 -1.19 4.20 -5.20
CA PRO A 126 -0.30 3.95 -6.32
C PRO A 126 -0.99 4.15 -7.69
N TRP A 127 -2.25 3.74 -7.81
CA TRP A 127 -3.04 3.91 -9.04
C TRP A 127 -3.38 5.37 -9.31
N VAL A 128 -3.69 6.14 -8.26
CA VAL A 128 -3.89 7.59 -8.39
C VAL A 128 -2.63 8.25 -8.96
N PHE A 129 -1.45 7.94 -8.42
CA PHE A 129 -0.20 8.47 -8.96
C PHE A 129 0.08 7.98 -10.38
N ALA A 130 -0.16 6.71 -10.70
CA ALA A 130 0.00 6.21 -12.07
C ALA A 130 -0.90 6.96 -13.07
N LEU A 131 -2.15 7.23 -12.66
CA LEU A 131 -3.11 8.01 -13.45
C LEU A 131 -2.65 9.46 -13.62
N VAL A 132 -2.16 10.11 -12.56
CA VAL A 132 -1.60 11.47 -12.65
C VAL A 132 -0.45 11.55 -13.66
N HIS A 133 0.49 10.61 -13.62
CA HIS A 133 1.59 10.55 -14.59
C HIS A 133 1.09 10.32 -16.03
N GLY A 134 0.09 9.45 -16.20
CA GLY A 134 -0.55 9.22 -17.50
C GLY A 134 -1.24 10.47 -18.04
N LEU A 135 -2.01 11.18 -17.22
CA LEU A 135 -2.69 12.41 -17.60
C LEU A 135 -1.70 13.53 -17.96
N LEU A 136 -0.61 13.69 -17.20
CA LEU A 136 0.44 14.66 -17.50
C LEU A 136 1.10 14.37 -18.86
N CYS A 137 1.37 13.09 -19.16
CA CYS A 137 1.90 12.69 -20.46
C CYS A 137 0.93 12.98 -21.60
N LEU A 138 -0.34 12.59 -21.44
CA LEU A 138 -1.38 12.80 -22.45
C LEU A 138 -1.60 14.30 -22.72
N GLY A 139 -1.67 15.11 -21.66
CA GLY A 139 -1.80 16.56 -21.79
C GLY A 139 -0.64 17.20 -22.56
N ARG A 140 0.58 16.65 -22.44
CA ARG A 140 1.75 17.15 -23.18
C ARG A 140 1.78 16.70 -24.64
N LEU A 141 1.23 15.53 -24.97
CA LEU A 141 1.21 15.00 -26.33
C LEU A 141 0.07 15.59 -27.18
N LEU A 142 -1.02 16.05 -26.53
CA LEU A 142 -2.18 16.65 -27.19
C LEU A 142 -2.09 18.19 -27.32
N ALA A 143 -1.11 18.81 -26.67
CA ALA A 143 -0.89 20.28 -26.64
C ALA A 143 0.30 20.70 -27.50
#